data_AF-A0A9D8R624-F1
#
_entry.id   AF-A0A9D8R624-F1
#
_cell.length_a   1.000
_cell.length_b   1.000
_cell.length_c   1.000
_cell.angle_alpha   90.00
_cell.angle_beta   90.00
_cell.angle_gamma   90.00
#
_symmetry.space_group_name_H-M   'P 1'
#
loop_
_entity.id
_entity.type
_entity.pdbx_description
1 polymer ?
#
loop_
_entity_poly.entity_id
_entity_poly.type
_entity_poly.pdbx_seq_one_letter_code
_entity_poly.pdbx_strand_id
1 'polypeptide(L)'
;MYELSKGDLRVELCEPGTYYRGTRFDWAGVFRRIVKGGYVFADEWFEGGDCFTHDHVCGPSEEFVTVSFDGVEPGGVFVKPGVGLLRRPDDRPYDWFRLYEIADGGTWDVEAGPESVVYVHRLEGWYRYEKRIALESDSSIRISHRVDWEAPGPVKGFSYNHNFFTFGGTLVGSGRTVDFPFRPEGHWRAAYDNAALTGSGIRFSSPVVPPSVYIGDLHAADAPATPYAFRISEGGIHSVEVQGSRPVSHYVFWSNPRVACVEPYLPISLNQGMAEKWDLLLTFL
;
A
#
# COMPACT_ATOMS: atom_id res chain seq x y z
N MET A 1 -4.34 -18.58 -6.24
CA MET A 1 -5.10 -17.59 -5.44
C MET A 1 -5.42 -18.24 -4.12
N TYR A 2 -5.44 -17.46 -3.04
CA TYR A 2 -5.78 -17.91 -1.69
C TYR A 2 -7.05 -17.21 -1.21
N GLU A 3 -7.95 -17.97 -0.59
CA GLU A 3 -9.19 -17.46 -0.03
C GLU A 3 -9.15 -17.62 1.49
N LEU A 4 -9.26 -16.52 2.21
CA LEU A 4 -9.36 -16.50 3.67
C LEU A 4 -10.79 -16.22 4.09
N SER A 5 -11.24 -16.86 5.15
CA SER A 5 -12.58 -16.67 5.68
C SER A 5 -12.66 -16.77 7.20
N LYS A 6 -13.34 -15.81 7.85
CA LYS A 6 -13.66 -15.86 9.28
C LYS A 6 -14.98 -15.14 9.52
N GLY A 7 -15.98 -15.84 10.05
CA GLY A 7 -17.35 -15.30 10.20
C GLY A 7 -17.90 -14.76 8.88
N ASP A 8 -18.14 -13.46 8.81
CA ASP A 8 -18.66 -12.74 7.63
C ASP A 8 -17.56 -12.05 6.78
N LEU A 9 -16.30 -12.12 7.19
CA LEU A 9 -15.16 -11.57 6.47
C LEU A 9 -14.59 -12.60 5.48
N ARG A 10 -14.42 -12.20 4.23
CA ARG A 10 -13.80 -12.98 3.14
C ARG A 10 -12.73 -12.14 2.46
N VAL A 11 -11.58 -12.73 2.20
CA VAL A 11 -10.45 -12.06 1.54
C VAL A 11 -9.86 -12.96 0.47
N GLU A 12 -9.74 -12.42 -0.75
CA GLU A 12 -9.04 -13.06 -1.87
C GLU A 12 -7.65 -12.46 -2.02
N LEU A 13 -6.62 -13.29 -1.92
CA LEU A 13 -5.21 -12.91 -2.05
C LEU A 13 -4.58 -13.61 -3.24
N CYS A 14 -3.72 -12.91 -3.96
CA CYS A 14 -3.04 -13.48 -5.12
C CYS A 14 -1.75 -14.20 -4.75
N GLU A 15 -1.41 -15.23 -5.54
CA GLU A 15 -0.06 -15.77 -5.57
C GLU A 15 0.91 -14.72 -6.15
N PRO A 16 2.15 -14.62 -5.64
CA PRO A 16 3.12 -13.66 -6.16
C PRO A 16 3.33 -13.80 -7.67
N GLY A 17 3.31 -12.68 -8.40
CA GLY A 17 3.53 -12.65 -9.84
C GLY A 17 2.42 -13.28 -10.71
N THR A 18 1.25 -13.59 -10.15
CA THR A 18 0.14 -14.17 -10.94
C THR A 18 -0.83 -13.11 -11.47
N TYR A 19 -1.37 -12.27 -10.58
CA TYR A 19 -2.35 -11.24 -10.91
C TYR A 19 -1.70 -9.92 -11.31
N TYR A 20 -0.70 -9.49 -10.56
CA TYR A 20 0.11 -8.29 -10.81
C TYR A 20 1.55 -8.71 -11.07
N ARG A 21 2.15 -8.15 -12.13
CA ARG A 21 3.52 -8.39 -12.59
C ARG A 21 4.28 -7.09 -12.87
N GLY A 22 3.69 -5.95 -12.49
CA GLY A 22 4.40 -4.68 -12.49
C GLY A 22 5.53 -4.66 -11.46
N THR A 23 6.42 -3.68 -11.59
CA THR A 23 7.63 -3.57 -10.75
C THR A 23 7.55 -2.44 -9.72
N ARG A 24 6.34 -1.98 -9.41
CA ARG A 24 6.11 -0.91 -8.42
C ARG A 24 5.76 -1.47 -7.05
N PHE A 25 4.71 -2.30 -6.97
CA PHE A 25 4.21 -2.85 -5.72
C PHE A 25 4.86 -4.18 -5.38
N ASP A 26 4.93 -4.50 -4.09
CA ASP A 26 5.34 -5.81 -3.62
C ASP A 26 4.37 -6.89 -4.11
N TRP A 27 4.88 -8.07 -4.46
CA TRP A 27 4.03 -9.15 -4.95
C TRP A 27 3.43 -10.01 -3.82
N ALA A 28 3.73 -9.69 -2.55
CA ALA A 28 3.24 -10.46 -1.41
C ALA A 28 1.79 -10.09 -1.07
N GLY A 29 0.86 -10.96 -1.47
CA GLY A 29 -0.53 -10.87 -1.05
C GLY A 29 -1.25 -9.63 -1.60
N VAL A 30 -1.24 -9.45 -2.92
CA VAL A 30 -2.15 -8.51 -3.58
C VAL A 30 -3.59 -8.88 -3.21
N PHE A 31 -4.29 -7.94 -2.57
CA PHE A 31 -5.66 -8.10 -2.11
C PHE A 31 -6.61 -7.89 -3.28
N ARG A 32 -6.98 -8.98 -3.96
CA ARG A 32 -7.91 -8.91 -5.08
C ARG A 32 -9.29 -8.44 -4.64
N ARG A 33 -9.77 -8.99 -3.52
CA ARG A 33 -11.12 -8.73 -3.02
C ARG A 33 -11.19 -8.78 -1.51
N ILE A 34 -11.92 -7.86 -0.90
CA ILE A 34 -12.26 -7.88 0.53
C ILE A 34 -13.77 -7.69 0.66
N VAL A 35 -14.44 -8.64 1.32
CA VAL A 35 -15.89 -8.62 1.55
C VAL A 35 -16.19 -8.83 3.03
N LYS A 36 -17.06 -8.02 3.61
CA LYS A 36 -17.56 -8.20 4.98
C LYS A 36 -19.07 -7.99 5.01
N GLY A 37 -19.80 -8.99 5.53
CA GLY A 37 -21.27 -8.95 5.61
C GLY A 37 -21.95 -8.76 4.24
N GLY A 38 -21.36 -9.31 3.18
CA GLY A 38 -21.82 -9.14 1.79
C GLY A 38 -21.44 -7.82 1.13
N TYR A 39 -20.88 -6.84 1.87
CA TYR A 39 -20.40 -5.58 1.31
C TYR A 39 -18.95 -5.67 0.84
N VAL A 40 -18.66 -5.13 -0.35
CA VAL A 40 -17.33 -5.19 -0.97
C VAL A 40 -16.52 -3.95 -0.57
N PHE A 41 -15.45 -4.12 0.19
CA PHE A 41 -14.58 -3.03 0.62
C PHE A 41 -13.45 -2.74 -0.37
N ALA A 42 -12.94 -3.78 -1.04
CA ALA A 42 -11.92 -3.67 -2.06
C ALA A 42 -12.23 -4.61 -3.23
N ASP A 43 -12.00 -4.11 -4.45
CA ASP A 43 -12.18 -4.80 -5.73
C ASP A 43 -11.32 -4.11 -6.80
N GLU A 44 -11.38 -4.61 -8.03
CA GLU A 44 -10.83 -3.95 -9.22
C GLU A 44 -11.43 -2.53 -9.39
N TRP A 45 -10.55 -1.53 -9.59
CA TRP A 45 -10.94 -0.12 -9.77
C TRP A 45 -10.54 0.46 -11.13
N PHE A 46 -9.97 -0.36 -12.00
CA PHE A 46 -9.49 -0.03 -13.34
C PHE A 46 -10.17 -0.92 -14.40
N GLU A 47 -10.09 -0.52 -15.67
CA GLU A 47 -10.68 -1.26 -16.81
C GLU A 47 -9.59 -1.96 -17.64
N GLY A 48 -9.91 -3.09 -18.26
CA GLY A 48 -9.04 -3.73 -19.26
C GLY A 48 -7.74 -4.32 -18.72
N GLY A 49 -7.79 -4.94 -17.53
CA GLY A 49 -6.63 -5.40 -16.75
C GLY A 49 -5.46 -5.98 -17.54
N ASP A 50 -4.38 -5.20 -17.63
CA ASP A 50 -3.02 -5.61 -17.96
C ASP A 50 -2.19 -5.77 -16.67
N CYS A 51 -1.63 -6.95 -16.43
CA CYS A 51 -0.87 -7.24 -15.21
C CYS A 51 0.48 -6.49 -15.13
N PHE A 52 0.94 -5.87 -16.23
CA PHE A 52 2.17 -5.09 -16.26
C PHE A 52 1.96 -3.58 -16.03
N THR A 53 0.73 -3.09 -16.12
CA THR A 53 0.42 -1.68 -15.86
C THR A 53 0.63 -1.38 -14.37
N HIS A 54 1.31 -0.27 -14.08
CA HIS A 54 1.86 0.01 -12.76
C HIS A 54 0.81 0.01 -11.64
N ASP A 55 -0.42 0.47 -11.91
CA ASP A 55 -1.52 0.64 -10.95
C ASP A 55 -2.69 -0.32 -11.18
N HIS A 56 -2.51 -1.35 -12.01
CA HIS A 56 -3.47 -2.44 -12.13
C HIS A 56 -3.35 -3.43 -10.96
N VAL A 57 -3.51 -2.90 -9.74
CA VAL A 57 -3.42 -3.60 -8.45
C VAL A 57 -4.59 -3.22 -7.55
N CYS A 58 -4.93 -4.06 -6.57
CA CYS A 58 -6.13 -3.91 -5.74
C CYS A 58 -5.83 -3.91 -4.23
N GLY A 59 -6.83 -3.46 -3.46
CA GLY A 59 -6.82 -3.47 -2.00
C GLY A 59 -5.68 -2.64 -1.38
N PRO A 60 -5.31 -2.88 -0.12
CA PRO A 60 -4.04 -2.38 0.39
C PRO A 60 -2.88 -3.04 -0.40
N SER A 61 -2.08 -2.25 -1.11
CA SER A 61 -0.90 -2.71 -1.88
C SER A 61 0.36 -2.00 -1.39
N GLU A 62 1.42 -2.72 -0.99
CA GLU A 62 2.59 -2.07 -0.41
C GLU A 62 3.67 -1.79 -1.45
N GLU A 63 4.43 -0.75 -1.15
CA GLU A 63 5.57 -0.32 -1.92
C GLU A 63 6.73 -0.02 -0.98
N PHE A 64 7.92 -0.40 -1.40
CA PHE A 64 9.18 -0.01 -0.79
C PHE A 64 9.90 1.01 -1.67
N VAL A 65 10.70 1.88 -1.07
CA VAL A 65 11.73 2.63 -1.81
C VAL A 65 12.66 1.69 -2.57
N THR A 66 13.22 2.16 -3.68
CA THR A 66 14.33 1.47 -4.36
C THR A 66 15.61 1.58 -3.55
N VAL A 67 16.46 0.56 -3.61
CA VAL A 67 17.80 0.59 -3.02
C VAL A 67 18.85 0.62 -4.12
N SER A 68 19.78 1.56 -4.01
CA SER A 68 20.92 1.76 -4.91
C SER A 68 20.62 2.23 -6.34
N PHE A 69 19.40 2.62 -6.69
CA PHE A 69 19.06 3.10 -8.04
C PHE A 69 19.99 4.23 -8.51
N ASP A 70 20.13 5.29 -7.70
CA ASP A 70 20.97 6.44 -8.05
C ASP A 70 22.47 6.12 -8.03
N GLY A 71 22.88 5.02 -7.39
CA GLY A 71 24.27 4.60 -7.21
C GLY A 71 24.77 3.61 -8.27
N VAL A 72 23.97 3.25 -9.27
CA VAL A 72 24.36 2.32 -10.34
C VAL A 72 24.24 2.95 -11.71
N GLU A 73 25.18 2.66 -12.61
CA GLU A 73 25.14 3.11 -14.00
C GLU A 73 24.04 2.40 -14.80
N PRO A 74 23.60 2.94 -15.95
CA PRO A 74 22.77 2.21 -16.91
C PRO A 74 23.34 0.83 -17.25
N GLY A 75 22.48 -0.18 -17.31
CA GLY A 75 22.83 -1.59 -17.44
C GLY A 75 23.12 -2.28 -16.09
N GLY A 76 23.35 -1.51 -15.02
CA GLY A 76 23.45 -2.02 -13.65
C GLY A 76 22.10 -2.49 -13.07
N VAL A 77 22.14 -3.02 -11.85
CA VAL A 77 20.95 -3.50 -11.14
C VAL A 77 20.74 -2.77 -9.83
N PHE A 78 19.48 -2.58 -9.45
CA PHE A 78 19.06 -2.00 -8.19
C PHE A 78 17.99 -2.87 -7.55
N VAL A 79 17.78 -2.75 -6.24
CA VAL A 79 16.82 -3.59 -5.53
C VAL A 79 15.49 -2.86 -5.39
N LYS A 80 14.40 -3.59 -5.61
CA LYS A 80 13.05 -3.22 -5.20
C LYS A 80 12.51 -4.32 -4.27
N PRO A 81 12.49 -4.10 -2.93
CA PRO A 81 12.01 -5.10 -1.99
C PRO A 81 10.58 -5.55 -2.34
N GLY A 82 10.32 -6.86 -2.27
CA GLY A 82 9.03 -7.44 -2.67
C GLY A 82 8.85 -7.66 -4.17
N VAL A 83 9.83 -7.27 -5.00
CA VAL A 83 9.87 -7.52 -6.45
C VAL A 83 11.16 -8.27 -6.84
N GLY A 84 12.34 -7.75 -6.48
CA GLY A 84 13.63 -8.38 -6.78
C GLY A 84 14.73 -7.37 -7.19
N LEU A 85 15.69 -7.85 -7.98
CA LEU A 85 16.68 -7.03 -8.69
C LEU A 85 16.14 -6.57 -10.04
N LEU A 86 16.14 -5.26 -10.24
CA LEU A 86 15.66 -4.61 -11.45
C LEU A 86 16.83 -3.98 -12.21
N ARG A 87 16.80 -4.01 -13.55
CA ARG A 87 17.82 -3.33 -14.36
C ARG A 87 17.53 -1.85 -14.46
N ARG A 88 18.56 -1.02 -14.23
CA ARG A 88 18.53 0.40 -14.58
C ARG A 88 18.76 0.53 -16.09
N PRO A 89 17.80 1.03 -16.87
CA PRO A 89 17.89 0.99 -18.33
C PRO A 89 18.62 2.19 -18.92
N ASP A 90 18.57 3.35 -18.26
CA ASP A 90 19.11 4.62 -18.73
C ASP A 90 19.43 5.56 -17.55
N ASP A 91 19.93 6.75 -17.88
CA ASP A 91 20.39 7.78 -16.95
C ASP A 91 19.26 8.63 -16.34
N ARG A 92 17.99 8.38 -16.72
CA ARG A 92 16.84 9.11 -16.20
C ARG A 92 16.62 8.81 -14.70
N PRO A 93 16.01 9.73 -13.95
CA PRO A 93 15.58 9.47 -12.58
C PRO A 93 14.65 8.25 -12.50
N TYR A 94 14.59 7.63 -11.32
CA TYR A 94 13.64 6.56 -11.08
C TYR A 94 12.21 7.05 -11.30
N ASP A 95 11.51 6.37 -12.21
CA ASP A 95 10.10 6.58 -12.48
C ASP A 95 9.31 5.37 -11.94
N TRP A 96 8.42 5.61 -10.99
CA TRP A 96 7.56 4.58 -10.38
C TRP A 96 6.44 4.09 -11.30
N PHE A 97 6.18 4.79 -12.41
CA PHE A 97 5.22 4.35 -13.45
C PHE A 97 5.87 3.45 -14.49
N ARG A 98 7.20 3.41 -14.54
CA ARG A 98 7.95 2.62 -15.51
C ARG A 98 8.01 1.15 -15.08
N LEU A 99 7.74 0.26 -16.04
CA LEU A 99 8.07 -1.16 -15.90
C LEU A 99 9.56 -1.36 -16.13
N TYR A 100 10.25 -1.97 -15.16
CA TYR A 100 11.68 -2.30 -15.26
C TYR A 100 11.84 -3.79 -15.57
N GLU A 101 12.93 -4.14 -16.27
CA GLU A 101 13.29 -5.55 -16.47
C GLU A 101 13.73 -6.16 -15.12
N ILE A 102 13.16 -7.30 -14.77
CA ILE A 102 13.57 -8.09 -13.61
C ILE A 102 14.79 -8.93 -14.00
N ALA A 103 15.95 -8.61 -13.44
CA ALA A 103 17.17 -9.39 -13.62
C ALA A 103 17.17 -10.65 -12.74
N ASP A 104 16.60 -10.54 -11.54
CA ASP A 104 16.40 -11.65 -10.61
C ASP A 104 15.17 -11.35 -9.74
N GLY A 105 14.16 -12.22 -9.79
CA GLY A 105 12.93 -12.07 -8.99
C GLY A 105 13.05 -12.62 -7.57
N GLY A 106 14.19 -13.20 -7.21
CA GLY A 106 14.34 -13.95 -5.96
C GLY A 106 13.49 -15.21 -5.93
N THR A 107 13.25 -15.71 -4.72
CA THR A 107 12.41 -16.89 -4.47
C THR A 107 11.28 -16.59 -3.52
N TRP A 108 10.15 -17.27 -3.74
CA TRP A 108 8.96 -17.16 -2.91
C TRP A 108 8.68 -18.48 -2.22
N ASP A 109 8.38 -18.41 -0.94
CA ASP A 109 7.81 -19.49 -0.14
C ASP A 109 6.48 -18.99 0.43
N VAL A 110 5.41 -19.77 0.27
CA VAL A 110 4.07 -19.36 0.67
C VAL A 110 3.39 -20.46 1.47
N GLU A 111 3.00 -20.13 2.69
CA GLU A 111 2.20 -20.98 3.56
C GLU A 111 0.79 -20.40 3.66
N ALA A 112 -0.20 -21.09 3.10
CA ALA A 112 -1.59 -20.67 3.14
C ALA A 112 -2.43 -21.60 4.02
N GLY A 113 -3.30 -21.01 4.82
CA GLY A 113 -4.34 -21.68 5.60
C GLY A 113 -5.69 -20.96 5.46
N PRO A 114 -6.74 -21.43 6.15
CA PRO A 114 -8.10 -20.90 5.99
C PRO A 114 -8.30 -19.47 6.52
N GLU A 115 -7.47 -19.02 7.47
CA GLU A 115 -7.59 -17.69 8.10
C GLU A 115 -6.31 -16.85 7.99
N SER A 116 -5.24 -17.37 7.36
CA SER A 116 -4.01 -16.61 7.16
C SER A 116 -3.18 -17.12 5.99
N VAL A 117 -2.41 -16.23 5.38
CA VAL A 117 -1.32 -16.56 4.44
C VAL A 117 -0.04 -15.89 4.91
N VAL A 118 1.08 -16.62 4.86
CA VAL A 118 2.43 -16.10 5.07
C VAL A 118 3.18 -16.17 3.75
N TYR A 119 3.70 -15.03 3.30
CA TYR A 119 4.58 -14.92 2.15
C TYR A 119 5.99 -14.64 2.65
N VAL A 120 6.97 -15.37 2.12
CA VAL A 120 8.38 -15.11 2.36
C VAL A 120 9.10 -14.93 1.03
N HIS A 121 9.58 -13.71 0.79
CA HIS A 121 10.41 -13.36 -0.35
C HIS A 121 11.87 -13.33 0.07
N ARG A 122 12.72 -14.09 -0.64
CA ARG A 122 14.17 -14.11 -0.42
C ARG A 122 14.89 -13.66 -1.66
N LEU A 123 15.74 -12.66 -1.50
CA LEU A 123 16.69 -12.21 -2.51
C LEU A 123 18.09 -12.40 -1.93
N GLU A 124 18.78 -13.44 -2.38
CA GLU A 124 20.04 -13.93 -1.81
C GLU A 124 21.10 -12.82 -1.71
N GLY A 125 21.64 -12.62 -0.51
CA GLY A 125 22.64 -11.59 -0.23
C GLY A 125 22.09 -10.17 -0.08
N TRP A 126 20.76 -9.99 -0.16
CA TRP A 126 20.10 -8.69 -0.04
C TRP A 126 19.14 -8.64 1.15
N TYR A 127 18.09 -9.46 1.15
CA TYR A 127 17.10 -9.47 2.23
C TYR A 127 16.26 -10.75 2.25
N ARG A 128 15.66 -10.98 3.43
CA ARG A 128 14.48 -11.84 3.60
C ARG A 128 13.31 -10.97 4.08
N TYR A 129 12.23 -10.95 3.31
CA TYR A 129 11.00 -10.24 3.64
C TYR A 129 9.87 -11.23 3.91
N GLU A 130 9.27 -11.13 5.08
CA GLU A 130 8.11 -11.91 5.49
C GLU A 130 6.91 -10.99 5.70
N LYS A 131 5.80 -11.34 5.05
CA LYS A 131 4.50 -10.68 5.19
C LYS A 131 3.44 -11.71 5.53
N ARG A 132 2.80 -11.53 6.69
CA ARG A 132 1.71 -12.39 7.15
C ARG A 132 0.40 -11.62 7.14
N ILE A 133 -0.57 -12.11 6.38
CA ILE A 133 -1.95 -11.58 6.34
C ILE A 133 -2.83 -12.56 7.11
N ALA A 134 -3.54 -12.11 8.14
CA ALA A 134 -4.38 -12.96 8.98
C ALA A 134 -5.69 -12.30 9.38
N LEU A 135 -6.77 -13.08 9.41
CA LEU A 135 -8.08 -12.66 9.91
C LEU A 135 -8.11 -12.79 11.44
N GLU A 136 -8.03 -11.68 12.15
CA GLU A 136 -8.03 -11.70 13.63
C GLU A 136 -9.43 -11.90 14.19
N SER A 137 -10.43 -11.31 13.56
CA SER A 137 -11.85 -11.50 13.85
C SER A 137 -12.66 -11.66 12.55
N ASP A 138 -13.98 -11.73 12.68
CA ASP A 138 -14.93 -11.64 11.57
C ASP A 138 -15.07 -10.22 10.97
N SER A 139 -14.24 -9.29 11.41
CA SER A 139 -14.26 -7.89 10.99
C SER A 139 -12.88 -7.25 10.92
N SER A 140 -11.77 -7.99 11.12
CA SER A 140 -10.44 -7.40 11.10
C SER A 140 -9.36 -8.28 10.48
N ILE A 141 -8.40 -7.62 9.83
CA ILE A 141 -7.23 -8.21 9.19
C ILE A 141 -5.99 -7.60 9.83
N ARG A 142 -5.06 -8.44 10.32
CA ARG A 142 -3.70 -8.01 10.65
C ARG A 142 -2.76 -8.34 9.50
N ILE A 143 -1.93 -7.37 9.14
CA ILE A 143 -0.82 -7.52 8.21
C ILE A 143 0.47 -7.30 8.99
N SER A 144 1.24 -8.35 9.23
CA SER A 144 2.49 -8.32 9.98
C SER A 144 3.67 -8.42 9.04
N HIS A 145 4.70 -7.60 9.28
CA HIS A 145 5.87 -7.50 8.43
C HIS A 145 7.14 -7.75 9.23
N ARG A 146 8.09 -8.42 8.58
CA ARG A 146 9.48 -8.48 9.01
C ARG A 146 10.40 -8.41 7.80
N VAL A 147 11.34 -7.47 7.82
CA VAL A 147 12.44 -7.41 6.84
C VAL A 147 13.73 -7.66 7.59
N ASP A 148 14.44 -8.73 7.22
CA ASP A 148 15.82 -9.01 7.62
C ASP A 148 16.74 -8.55 6.49
N TRP A 149 17.69 -7.67 6.78
CA TRP A 149 18.57 -7.08 5.77
C TRP A 149 19.96 -7.72 5.79
N GLU A 150 20.38 -8.23 4.65
CA GLU A 150 21.62 -9.02 4.50
C GLU A 150 22.69 -8.27 3.69
N ALA A 151 22.27 -7.31 2.87
CA ALA A 151 23.17 -6.55 2.01
C ALA A 151 24.12 -5.67 2.83
N PRO A 152 25.39 -5.49 2.39
CA PRO A 152 26.34 -4.58 3.07
C PRO A 152 25.91 -3.11 3.03
N GLY A 153 25.26 -2.68 1.95
CA GLY A 153 24.75 -1.31 1.80
C GLY A 153 23.48 -1.10 2.63
N PRO A 154 23.32 0.05 3.31
CA PRO A 154 22.12 0.32 4.09
C PRO A 154 20.93 0.63 3.18
N VAL A 155 19.72 0.39 3.68
CA VAL A 155 18.48 0.96 3.12
C VAL A 155 17.96 2.02 4.08
N LYS A 156 17.68 3.22 3.54
CA LYS A 156 17.02 4.31 4.26
C LYS A 156 15.95 4.91 3.36
N GLY A 157 14.73 4.98 3.86
CA GLY A 157 13.61 5.53 3.11
C GLY A 157 12.29 5.11 3.74
N PHE A 158 11.37 4.60 2.91
CA PHE A 158 10.01 4.31 3.35
C PHE A 158 9.52 2.94 2.85
N SER A 159 8.69 2.32 3.69
CA SER A 159 7.67 1.37 3.28
C SER A 159 6.32 2.06 3.40
N TYR A 160 5.43 1.85 2.45
CA TYR A 160 4.12 2.52 2.46
C TYR A 160 3.06 1.68 1.78
N ASN A 161 1.82 1.84 2.21
CA ASN A 161 0.68 1.07 1.74
C ASN A 161 -0.30 1.94 0.98
N HIS A 162 -0.62 1.56 -0.25
CA HIS A 162 -1.65 2.16 -1.09
C HIS A 162 -2.99 1.53 -0.79
N ASN A 163 -3.87 2.27 -0.11
CA ASN A 163 -5.15 1.76 0.37
C ASN A 163 -6.25 1.91 -0.70
N PHE A 164 -6.26 1.03 -1.70
CA PHE A 164 -7.23 1.04 -2.81
C PHE A 164 -8.60 0.45 -2.43
N PHE A 165 -9.30 1.08 -1.47
CA PHE A 165 -10.65 0.68 -1.08
C PHE A 165 -11.73 1.29 -2.00
N THR A 166 -12.58 0.43 -2.54
CA THR A 166 -13.56 0.78 -3.60
C THR A 166 -14.99 0.95 -3.08
N PHE A 167 -15.32 0.44 -1.90
CA PHE A 167 -16.65 0.61 -1.27
C PHE A 167 -17.82 0.30 -2.22
N GLY A 168 -17.87 -0.95 -2.69
CA GLY A 168 -18.90 -1.43 -3.61
C GLY A 168 -18.83 -0.82 -5.02
N GLY A 169 -17.70 -0.19 -5.37
CA GLY A 169 -17.55 0.52 -6.63
C GLY A 169 -18.21 1.90 -6.66
N THR A 170 -18.67 2.40 -5.50
CA THR A 170 -19.25 3.74 -5.36
C THR A 170 -18.21 4.79 -5.74
N LEU A 171 -18.62 5.75 -6.58
CA LEU A 171 -17.73 6.84 -6.96
C LEU A 171 -17.39 7.71 -5.75
N VAL A 172 -16.14 8.15 -5.67
CA VAL A 172 -15.69 9.07 -4.63
C VAL A 172 -16.43 10.40 -4.80
N GLY A 173 -17.17 10.78 -3.77
CA GLY A 173 -17.96 12.01 -3.73
C GLY A 173 -18.40 12.33 -2.29
N SER A 174 -19.51 13.05 -2.13
CA SER A 174 -19.96 13.54 -0.81
C SER A 174 -20.26 12.46 0.24
N GLY A 175 -20.46 11.20 -0.18
CA GLY A 175 -20.59 10.06 0.73
C GLY A 175 -19.25 9.55 1.29
N ARG A 176 -18.13 9.85 0.63
CA ARG A 176 -16.78 9.43 1.04
C ARG A 176 -16.19 10.40 2.06
N THR A 177 -15.69 9.88 3.17
CA THR A 177 -14.86 10.65 4.12
C THR A 177 -13.53 9.96 4.37
N VAL A 178 -12.50 10.76 4.65
CA VAL A 178 -11.26 10.30 5.26
C VAL A 178 -11.09 11.04 6.59
N ASP A 179 -10.95 10.30 7.67
CA ASP A 179 -10.87 10.82 9.03
C ASP A 179 -9.51 10.46 9.65
N PHE A 180 -8.87 11.42 10.29
CA PHE A 180 -7.63 11.22 11.04
C PHE A 180 -7.87 11.48 12.53
N PRO A 181 -7.18 10.75 13.44
CA PRO A 181 -7.27 10.99 14.88
C PRO A 181 -6.41 12.18 15.34
N PHE A 182 -5.95 13.01 14.41
CA PHE A 182 -5.11 14.17 14.63
C PHE A 182 -5.59 15.31 13.74
N ARG A 183 -5.20 16.56 14.04
CA ARG A 183 -5.43 17.70 13.15
C ARG A 183 -4.49 17.58 11.95
N PRO A 184 -5.00 17.33 10.73
CA PRO A 184 -4.16 17.14 9.58
C PRO A 184 -3.73 18.48 8.98
N GLU A 185 -2.50 18.53 8.48
CA GLU A 185 -1.93 19.65 7.73
C GLU A 185 -1.19 19.13 6.49
N GLY A 186 -1.21 19.87 5.41
CA GLY A 186 -0.57 19.50 4.14
C GLY A 186 -1.01 20.41 3.01
N HIS A 187 -0.34 20.28 1.87
CA HIS A 187 -0.53 21.16 0.72
C HIS A 187 -1.16 20.42 -0.46
N TRP A 188 -2.30 20.92 -0.92
CA TRP A 188 -2.89 20.46 -2.16
C TRP A 188 -1.96 20.76 -3.34
N ARG A 189 -1.78 19.79 -4.24
CA ARG A 189 -1.00 19.99 -5.49
C ARG A 189 -1.59 21.10 -6.38
N ALA A 190 -2.89 21.31 -6.32
CA ALA A 190 -3.62 22.31 -7.07
C ALA A 190 -4.84 22.78 -6.27
N ALA A 191 -5.51 23.82 -6.74
CA ALA A 191 -6.83 24.16 -6.20
C ALA A 191 -7.84 23.06 -6.62
N TYR A 192 -8.62 22.58 -5.66
CA TYR A 192 -9.70 21.61 -5.88
C TYR A 192 -10.98 22.15 -5.26
N ASP A 193 -12.03 22.32 -6.07
CA ASP A 193 -13.32 22.88 -5.60
C ASP A 193 -14.20 21.82 -4.92
N ASN A 194 -13.87 20.54 -5.13
CA ASN A 194 -14.65 19.39 -4.68
C ASN A 194 -14.02 18.62 -3.51
N ALA A 195 -12.84 19.02 -3.03
CA ALA A 195 -12.14 18.38 -1.92
C ALA A 195 -11.62 19.41 -0.93
N ALA A 196 -11.82 19.16 0.37
CA ALA A 196 -11.40 20.06 1.44
C ALA A 196 -10.67 19.29 2.54
N LEU A 197 -9.55 19.85 3.02
CA LEU A 197 -8.86 19.38 4.21
C LEU A 197 -9.43 20.15 5.39
N THR A 198 -10.15 19.45 6.25
CA THR A 198 -10.80 19.98 7.45
C THR A 198 -9.95 19.68 8.69
N GLY A 199 -10.33 20.20 9.85
CA GLY A 199 -9.63 19.93 11.11
C GLY A 199 -9.62 18.46 11.55
N SER A 200 -10.40 17.58 10.91
CA SER A 200 -10.47 16.14 11.23
C SER A 200 -10.19 15.23 10.03
N GLY A 201 -9.90 15.77 8.85
CA GLY A 201 -9.61 14.98 7.64
C GLY A 201 -10.21 15.52 6.37
N ILE A 202 -10.31 14.67 5.35
CA ILE A 202 -10.67 15.08 3.98
C ILE A 202 -12.16 14.86 3.75
N ARG A 203 -12.81 15.85 3.14
CA ARG A 203 -14.22 15.82 2.76
C ARG A 203 -14.35 16.15 1.28
N PHE A 204 -15.36 15.56 0.65
CA PHE A 204 -15.71 15.87 -0.73
C PHE A 204 -17.08 16.53 -0.80
N SER A 205 -17.24 17.56 -1.62
CA SER A 205 -18.53 18.26 -1.80
C SER A 205 -19.30 17.76 -3.03
N SER A 206 -18.60 17.15 -3.98
CA SER A 206 -19.14 16.59 -5.22
C SER A 206 -18.22 15.46 -5.73
N PRO A 207 -18.64 14.66 -6.72
CA PRO A 207 -17.80 13.59 -7.25
C PRO A 207 -16.41 14.06 -7.69
N VAL A 208 -15.41 13.22 -7.45
CA VAL A 208 -14.05 13.42 -7.98
C VAL A 208 -14.08 13.15 -9.48
N VAL A 209 -13.55 14.09 -10.26
CA VAL A 209 -13.34 13.97 -11.70
C VAL A 209 -11.85 14.18 -12.00
N PRO A 210 -11.31 13.62 -13.10
CA PRO A 210 -9.94 13.88 -13.50
C PRO A 210 -9.67 15.40 -13.71
N PRO A 211 -8.47 15.90 -13.39
CA PRO A 211 -7.30 15.17 -12.87
C PRO A 211 -7.45 14.73 -11.42
N SER A 212 -6.58 13.82 -10.96
CA SER A 212 -6.64 13.32 -9.59
C SER A 212 -6.42 14.42 -8.55
N VAL A 213 -7.09 14.29 -7.40
CA VAL A 213 -6.84 15.09 -6.20
C VAL A 213 -5.59 14.55 -5.51
N TYR A 214 -4.74 15.43 -4.98
CA TYR A 214 -3.45 15.03 -4.42
C TYR A 214 -2.93 15.95 -3.29
N ILE A 215 -2.42 15.35 -2.22
CA ILE A 215 -1.55 15.96 -1.18
C ILE A 215 -0.32 15.07 -1.02
N GLY A 216 0.88 15.65 -1.05
CA GLY A 216 2.14 14.89 -0.95
C GLY A 216 2.79 14.86 0.43
N ASP A 217 2.33 15.70 1.34
CA ASP A 217 3.01 16.02 2.59
C ASP A 217 2.03 16.10 3.77
N LEU A 218 0.98 15.28 3.75
CA LEU A 218 -0.06 15.31 4.79
C LEU A 218 0.49 14.77 6.11
N HIS A 219 0.36 15.50 7.22
CA HIS A 219 0.93 15.13 8.51
C HIS A 219 0.12 15.66 9.68
N ALA A 220 0.47 15.26 10.90
CA ALA A 220 -0.13 15.79 12.12
C ALA A 220 0.49 17.15 12.48
N ALA A 221 -0.33 18.19 12.56
CA ALA A 221 0.14 19.57 12.80
C ALA A 221 0.73 19.80 14.20
N ASP A 222 0.20 19.11 15.22
CA ASP A 222 0.54 19.34 16.63
C ASP A 222 1.24 18.15 17.30
N ALA A 223 1.76 17.20 16.53
CA ALA A 223 2.38 16.00 17.07
C ALA A 223 3.86 15.93 16.66
N PRO A 224 4.75 15.50 17.58
CA PRO A 224 6.17 15.30 17.24
C PRO A 224 6.38 14.14 16.26
N ALA A 225 5.40 13.24 16.15
CA ALA A 225 5.37 12.15 15.20
C ALA A 225 3.93 11.97 14.72
N THR A 226 3.75 11.73 13.42
CA THR A 226 2.44 11.53 12.83
C THR A 226 1.95 10.10 13.13
N PRO A 227 0.82 9.89 13.83
CA PRO A 227 0.29 8.55 14.07
C PRO A 227 -0.05 7.84 12.77
N TYR A 228 0.21 6.53 12.67
CA TYR A 228 -0.31 5.68 11.59
C TYR A 228 -1.74 5.27 11.97
N ALA A 229 -2.71 6.12 11.67
CA ALA A 229 -4.12 5.83 11.90
C ALA A 229 -5.00 6.72 11.02
N PHE A 230 -5.97 6.10 10.35
CA PHE A 230 -7.00 6.80 9.60
C PHE A 230 -8.23 5.91 9.42
N ARG A 231 -9.35 6.52 9.06
CA ARG A 231 -10.59 5.83 8.70
C ARG A 231 -11.10 6.35 7.37
N ILE A 232 -11.48 5.45 6.48
CA ILE A 232 -12.20 5.78 5.24
C ILE A 232 -13.63 5.27 5.41
N SER A 233 -14.62 6.11 5.13
CA SER A 233 -16.04 5.73 5.26
C SER A 233 -16.83 6.09 4.00
N GLU A 234 -17.88 5.32 3.72
CA GLU A 234 -18.84 5.58 2.64
C GLU A 234 -20.26 5.61 3.22
N GLY A 235 -20.98 6.70 2.96
CA GLY A 235 -22.38 6.89 3.36
C GLY A 235 -22.64 6.89 4.88
N GLY A 236 -21.58 6.89 5.70
CA GLY A 236 -21.67 6.78 7.16
C GLY A 236 -22.05 5.38 7.68
N ILE A 237 -22.14 4.38 6.79
CA ILE A 237 -22.57 3.01 7.13
C ILE A 237 -21.38 2.06 7.06
N HIS A 238 -20.58 2.16 6.00
CA HIS A 238 -19.45 1.28 5.77
C HIS A 238 -18.15 2.02 6.00
N SER A 239 -17.21 1.40 6.71
CA SER A 239 -15.89 2.00 6.91
C SER A 239 -14.79 0.98 7.09
N VAL A 240 -13.58 1.38 6.71
CA VAL A 240 -12.34 0.71 7.08
C VAL A 240 -11.51 1.65 7.94
N GLU A 241 -11.15 1.19 9.12
CA GLU A 241 -10.17 1.85 9.98
C GLU A 241 -8.84 1.11 9.83
N VAL A 242 -7.75 1.87 9.64
CA VAL A 242 -6.40 1.33 9.47
C VAL A 242 -5.52 1.92 10.56
N GLN A 243 -4.81 1.07 11.28
CA GLN A 243 -3.85 1.46 12.31
C GLN A 243 -2.50 0.75 12.07
N GLY A 244 -1.39 1.46 12.26
CA GLY A 244 -0.04 0.91 12.19
C GLY A 244 0.65 0.92 13.55
N SER A 245 1.52 -0.06 13.82
CA SER A 245 2.23 -0.19 15.10
C SER A 245 3.35 0.84 15.32
N ARG A 246 3.64 1.67 14.32
CA ARG A 246 4.70 2.69 14.32
C ARG A 246 4.19 3.99 13.70
N PRO A 247 4.70 5.16 14.13
CA PRO A 247 4.37 6.42 13.51
C PRO A 247 4.93 6.51 12.08
N VAL A 248 4.28 7.33 11.26
CA VAL A 248 4.73 7.65 9.90
C VAL A 248 5.45 8.99 9.86
N SER A 249 6.23 9.22 8.81
CA SER A 249 6.79 10.54 8.53
C SER A 249 5.69 11.50 8.06
N HIS A 250 4.88 11.04 7.11
CA HIS A 250 3.79 11.77 6.48
C HIS A 250 2.86 10.76 5.80
N TYR A 251 1.80 11.28 5.22
CA TYR A 251 0.89 10.60 4.32
C TYR A 251 0.97 11.26 2.94
N VAL A 252 0.87 10.44 1.90
CA VAL A 252 0.38 10.90 0.61
C VAL A 252 -1.11 10.62 0.55
N PHE A 253 -1.85 11.53 -0.05
CA PHE A 253 -3.25 11.33 -0.38
C PHE A 253 -3.40 11.48 -1.88
N TRP A 254 -4.03 10.49 -2.52
CA TRP A 254 -4.34 10.51 -3.94
C TRP A 254 -5.78 10.06 -4.13
N SER A 255 -6.55 10.77 -4.94
CA SER A 255 -7.92 10.37 -5.23
C SER A 255 -8.29 10.53 -6.70
N ASN A 256 -8.92 9.51 -7.25
CA ASN A 256 -9.57 9.51 -8.56
C ASN A 256 -11.08 9.25 -8.38
N PRO A 257 -11.88 9.15 -9.45
CA PRO A 257 -13.32 8.89 -9.31
C PRO A 257 -13.67 7.60 -8.57
N ARG A 258 -12.77 6.62 -8.45
CA ARG A 258 -13.01 5.28 -7.92
C ARG A 258 -12.44 5.05 -6.53
N VAL A 259 -11.34 5.71 -6.19
CA VAL A 259 -10.57 5.46 -4.97
C VAL A 259 -10.12 6.77 -4.34
N ALA A 260 -10.28 6.87 -3.02
CA ALA A 260 -9.64 7.87 -2.18
C ALA A 260 -8.52 7.18 -1.38
N CYS A 261 -7.31 7.14 -1.95
CA CYS A 261 -6.16 6.42 -1.44
C CYS A 261 -5.43 7.25 -0.38
N VAL A 262 -5.25 6.67 0.80
CA VAL A 262 -4.41 7.19 1.87
C VAL A 262 -3.15 6.33 1.91
N GLU A 263 -1.99 6.96 1.84
CA GLU A 263 -0.70 6.28 1.70
C GLU A 263 0.21 6.69 2.87
N PRO A 264 0.31 5.89 3.93
CA PRO A 264 1.09 6.24 5.11
C PRO A 264 2.57 5.87 4.91
N TYR A 265 3.48 6.85 4.93
CA TYR A 265 4.91 6.65 4.66
C TYR A 265 5.66 6.30 5.96
N LEU A 266 5.83 5.00 6.21
CA LEU A 266 6.55 4.47 7.37
C LEU A 266 8.07 4.53 7.11
N PRO A 267 8.85 5.25 7.95
CA PRO A 267 10.30 5.28 7.81
C PRO A 267 10.93 3.91 8.08
N ILE A 268 11.85 3.50 7.22
CA ILE A 268 12.70 2.30 7.38
C ILE A 268 14.18 2.69 7.29
N SER A 269 15.01 2.03 8.10
CA SER A 269 16.46 2.24 8.18
C SER A 269 17.17 0.97 8.63
N LEU A 270 17.57 0.13 7.66
CA LEU A 270 18.23 -1.15 7.94
C LEU A 270 19.71 -1.09 7.50
N ASN A 271 20.59 -1.58 8.38
CA ASN A 271 21.97 -1.93 8.05
C ASN A 271 22.11 -3.44 7.92
N GLN A 272 23.25 -3.91 7.41
CA GLN A 272 23.56 -5.34 7.35
C GLN A 272 23.36 -6.03 8.70
N GLY A 273 22.62 -7.14 8.71
CA GLY A 273 22.31 -7.93 9.89
C GLY A 273 21.20 -7.36 10.78
N MET A 274 20.61 -6.22 10.43
CA MET A 274 19.46 -5.66 11.14
C MET A 274 18.15 -6.24 10.64
N ALA A 275 17.13 -6.16 11.49
CA ALA A 275 15.77 -6.48 11.13
C ALA A 275 14.80 -5.41 11.65
N GLU A 276 13.77 -5.12 10.87
CA GLU A 276 12.67 -4.25 11.26
C GLU A 276 11.34 -5.01 11.16
N LYS A 277 10.41 -4.61 12.03
CA LYS A 277 9.05 -5.16 12.08
C LYS A 277 8.04 -4.03 12.20
N TRP A 278 6.88 -4.25 11.62
CA TRP A 278 5.69 -3.40 11.83
C TRP A 278 4.43 -4.21 11.52
N ASP A 279 3.32 -3.74 12.06
CA ASP A 279 2.01 -4.37 11.91
C ASP A 279 1.02 -3.31 11.46
N LEU A 280 0.10 -3.72 10.60
CA LEU A 280 -1.09 -2.97 10.23
C LEU A 280 -2.31 -3.75 10.72
N LEU A 281 -3.29 -3.05 11.28
CA LEU A 281 -4.59 -3.59 11.63
C LEU A 281 -5.65 -2.86 10.81
N LEU A 282 -6.41 -3.60 10.02
CA LEU A 282 -7.54 -3.12 9.25
C LEU A 282 -8.81 -3.62 9.92
N THR A 283 -9.74 -2.73 10.26
CA THR A 283 -11.04 -3.07 10.87
C THR A 283 -12.17 -2.58 9.98
N PHE A 284 -13.08 -3.49 9.63
CA PHE A 284 -14.20 -3.28 8.70
C PHE A 284 -15.51 -3.23 9.46
N LEU A 285 -16.25 -2.14 9.28
CA LEU A 285 -17.59 -1.92 9.85
C LEU A 285 -18.62 -1.83 8.73
#